data_AF-A0AA42Z5M4-F1
#
_entry.id   AF-A0AA42Z5M4-F1
#
_cell.length_a   1.000
_cell.length_b   1.000
_cell.length_c   1.000
_cell.angle_alpha   90.00
_cell.angle_beta   90.00
_cell.angle_gamma   90.00
#
_symmetry.space_group_name_H-M   'P 1'
#
loop_
_entity.id
_entity.type
_entity.pdbx_description
1 polymer ?
#
loop_
_entity_poly.entity_id
_entity_poly.type
_entity_poly.pdbx_seq_one_letter_code
_entity_poly.pdbx_strand_id
1 'polypeptide(L)'
;MLYELKHRWRDGTTHIGFEPLELLAKLAALVPPPRFNLVRYHGVLAPAARHRAQVVPPGPAPEPGAAHTDCEVAHPHQGHSEPDEQRPDPRPRNYSWAELMRRVFAVDVLECPACQGPMRVLATIHPPEATRAILDCLGLPSRAPPVSPAELDSTDHFAEAF
;
A
#
# COMPACT_ATOMS: atom_id res chain seq x y z
N MET A 1 -10.55 37.97 -15.80
CA MET A 1 -11.49 37.03 -16.45
C MET A 1 -12.79 37.05 -15.66
N LEU A 2 -13.95 37.11 -16.31
CA LEU A 2 -15.26 37.14 -15.68
C LEU A 2 -15.91 35.76 -15.85
N TYR A 3 -16.29 35.09 -14.75
CA TYR A 3 -16.95 33.79 -14.75
C TYR A 3 -18.43 33.95 -14.43
N GLU A 4 -19.31 33.55 -15.35
CA GLU A 4 -20.75 33.54 -15.14
C GLU A 4 -21.19 32.32 -14.33
N LEU A 5 -21.99 32.55 -13.29
CA LEU A 5 -22.51 31.51 -12.42
C LEU A 5 -23.70 30.82 -13.06
N LYS A 6 -23.74 29.49 -12.99
CA LYS A 6 -24.88 28.69 -13.47
C LYS A 6 -26.21 29.08 -12.82
N HIS A 7 -26.17 29.53 -11.56
CA HIS A 7 -27.33 30.04 -10.83
C HIS A 7 -26.93 31.30 -10.07
N ARG A 8 -27.81 32.30 -10.05
CA ARG A 8 -27.62 33.50 -9.22
C ARG A 8 -27.48 33.13 -7.75
N TRP A 9 -26.61 33.81 -7.03
CA TRP A 9 -26.56 33.70 -5.59
C TRP A 9 -27.74 34.42 -4.92
N ARG A 10 -27.90 34.20 -3.60
CA ARG A 10 -29.01 34.76 -2.82
C ARG A 10 -28.98 36.30 -2.74
N ASP A 11 -27.81 36.89 -2.87
CA ASP A 11 -27.54 38.32 -2.91
C ASP A 11 -27.74 38.94 -4.32
N GLY A 12 -28.06 38.11 -5.33
CA GLY A 12 -28.25 38.55 -6.71
C GLY A 12 -26.97 38.54 -7.56
N THR A 13 -25.83 38.15 -7.00
CA THR A 13 -24.57 38.06 -7.75
C THR A 13 -24.65 36.99 -8.84
N THR A 14 -24.31 37.37 -10.07
CA THR A 14 -24.36 36.51 -11.27
C THR A 14 -22.99 36.18 -11.85
N HIS A 15 -21.97 36.97 -11.54
CA HIS A 15 -20.62 36.82 -12.08
C HIS A 15 -19.56 36.93 -10.99
N ILE A 16 -18.44 36.24 -11.18
CA ILE A 16 -17.23 36.39 -10.36
C ILE A 16 -16.09 36.89 -11.25
N GLY A 17 -15.49 38.01 -10.89
CA GLY A 17 -14.26 38.49 -11.51
C GLY A 17 -13.03 37.88 -10.85
N PHE A 18 -12.09 37.38 -11.64
CA PHE A 18 -10.77 36.95 -11.19
C PHE A 18 -9.67 37.68 -11.94
N GLU A 19 -8.61 38.06 -11.23
CA GLU A 19 -7.32 38.39 -11.84
C GLU A 19 -6.72 37.10 -12.43
N PRO A 20 -6.05 37.11 -13.60
CA PRO A 20 -5.44 35.93 -14.21
C PRO A 20 -4.67 35.00 -13.24
N LEU A 21 -3.86 35.54 -12.33
CA LEU A 21 -3.11 34.76 -11.36
C LEU A 21 -4.00 34.20 -10.24
N GLU A 22 -5.02 34.95 -9.84
CA GLU A 22 -5.99 34.50 -8.84
C GLU A 22 -6.78 33.28 -9.33
N LEU A 23 -7.20 33.29 -10.60
CA LEU A 23 -7.88 32.16 -11.21
C LEU A 23 -6.99 30.92 -11.21
N LEU A 24 -5.73 31.07 -11.65
CA LEU A 24 -4.76 29.98 -11.66
C LEU A 24 -4.54 29.41 -10.25
N ALA A 25 -4.41 30.27 -9.24
CA ALA A 25 -4.24 29.83 -7.85
C ALA A 25 -5.46 29.05 -7.34
N LYS A 26 -6.69 29.50 -7.65
CA LYS A 26 -7.92 28.80 -7.26
C LYS A 26 -8.09 27.45 -7.98
N LEU A 27 -7.69 27.37 -9.26
CA LEU A 27 -7.69 26.11 -10.00
C LEU A 27 -6.64 25.13 -9.45
N ALA A 28 -5.43 25.61 -9.17
CA ALA A 28 -4.37 24.79 -8.60
C ALA A 28 -4.75 24.21 -7.22
N ALA A 29 -5.54 24.95 -6.43
CA ALA A 29 -6.02 24.47 -5.13
C ALA A 29 -6.99 23.27 -5.21
N LEU A 30 -7.59 23.01 -6.39
CA LEU A 30 -8.40 21.80 -6.62
C LEU A 30 -7.54 20.56 -6.86
N VAL A 31 -6.27 20.72 -7.23
CA VAL A 31 -5.35 19.61 -7.44
C VAL A 31 -4.90 19.10 -6.08
N PRO A 32 -5.20 17.84 -5.73
CA PRO A 32 -4.84 17.28 -4.44
C PRO A 32 -3.31 17.18 -4.29
N PRO A 33 -2.77 17.29 -3.07
CA PRO A 33 -1.34 17.12 -2.82
C PRO A 33 -0.84 15.75 -3.30
N PRO A 34 0.44 15.64 -3.68
CA PRO A 34 1.01 14.37 -4.09
C PRO A 34 0.87 13.33 -2.98
N ARG A 35 0.57 12.08 -3.37
CA ARG A 35 0.35 10.92 -2.48
C ARG A 35 -0.90 10.98 -1.61
N PHE A 36 -1.84 11.89 -1.90
CA PHE A 36 -3.16 11.85 -1.27
C PHE A 36 -4.00 10.72 -1.87
N ASN A 37 -4.65 9.90 -1.05
CA ASN A 37 -5.54 8.87 -1.55
C ASN A 37 -6.82 9.50 -2.12
N LEU A 38 -6.93 9.52 -3.44
CA LEU A 38 -8.08 10.08 -4.17
C LEU A 38 -9.26 9.09 -4.21
N VAL A 39 -8.99 7.81 -3.98
CA VAL A 39 -10.01 6.75 -3.98
C VAL A 39 -10.46 6.50 -2.54
N ARG A 40 -11.60 7.11 -2.18
CA ARG A 40 -12.29 6.83 -0.92
C ARG A 40 -13.36 5.77 -1.14
N TYR A 41 -13.07 4.53 -0.76
CA TYR A 41 -14.06 3.47 -0.71
C TYR A 41 -15.13 3.78 0.36
N HIS A 42 -16.39 3.68 -0.02
CA HIS A 42 -17.54 3.93 0.84
C HIS A 42 -18.49 2.73 0.86
N GLY A 43 -19.43 2.74 1.82
CA GLY A 43 -20.42 1.68 1.95
C GLY A 43 -19.79 0.32 2.18
N VAL A 44 -20.22 -0.68 1.41
CA VAL A 44 -19.80 -2.07 1.56
C VAL A 44 -18.32 -2.32 1.24
N LEU A 45 -17.70 -1.46 0.42
CA LEU A 45 -16.29 -1.56 0.03
C LEU A 45 -15.34 -0.83 1.00
N ALA A 46 -15.87 -0.10 1.99
CA ALA A 46 -15.04 0.61 2.95
C ALA A 46 -14.20 -0.36 3.81
N PRO A 47 -12.96 0.00 4.21
CA PRO A 47 -12.06 -0.88 4.96
C PRO A 47 -12.64 -1.45 6.27
N ALA A 48 -13.58 -0.73 6.88
CA ALA A 48 -14.25 -1.07 8.13
C ALA A 48 -15.78 -1.29 7.97
N ALA A 49 -16.25 -1.67 6.78
CA ALA A 49 -17.67 -1.93 6.56
C ALA A 49 -18.18 -3.13 7.37
N ARG A 50 -19.37 -3.02 7.99
CA ARG A 50 -20.00 -4.09 8.79
C ARG A 50 -20.19 -5.39 8.00
N HIS A 51 -20.47 -5.29 6.71
CA HIS A 51 -20.72 -6.42 5.82
C HIS A 51 -19.46 -6.93 5.11
N ARG A 52 -18.26 -6.45 5.48
CA ARG A 52 -17.00 -6.79 4.79
C ARG A 52 -16.72 -8.30 4.76
N ALA A 53 -17.11 -9.03 5.81
CA ALA A 53 -16.94 -10.49 5.87
C ALA A 53 -17.74 -11.25 4.80
N GLN A 54 -18.82 -10.67 4.28
CA GLN A 54 -19.66 -11.26 3.24
C GLN A 54 -19.16 -10.93 1.83
N VAL A 55 -18.38 -9.86 1.68
CA VAL A 55 -17.92 -9.35 0.38
C VAL A 55 -16.49 -9.77 0.07
N VAL A 56 -15.62 -9.83 1.08
CA VAL A 56 -14.26 -10.33 0.90
C VAL A 56 -14.33 -11.85 0.82
N PRO A 57 -13.92 -12.47 -0.31
CA PRO A 57 -13.88 -13.92 -0.41
C PRO A 57 -13.06 -14.50 0.75
N PRO A 58 -13.48 -15.63 1.34
CA PRO A 58 -12.63 -16.31 2.32
C PRO A 58 -11.27 -16.56 1.65
N GLY A 59 -10.20 -16.16 2.34
CA GLY A 59 -8.85 -16.47 1.89
C GLY A 59 -8.68 -17.99 1.83
N PRO A 60 -7.71 -18.49 1.04
CA PRO A 60 -7.37 -19.91 1.06
C PRO A 60 -7.13 -20.36 2.51
N ALA A 61 -7.63 -21.55 2.85
CA ALA A 61 -7.42 -22.15 4.15
C ALA A 61 -5.91 -22.12 4.47
N PRO A 62 -5.51 -21.78 5.71
CA PRO A 62 -4.12 -21.85 6.08
C PRO A 62 -3.64 -23.29 5.87
N GLU A 63 -2.71 -23.48 4.94
CA GLU A 63 -1.96 -24.72 4.79
C GLU A 63 -1.33 -25.05 6.16
N PRO A 64 -1.53 -26.26 6.70
CA PRO A 64 -0.93 -26.68 7.96
C PRO A 64 0.60 -26.77 7.78
N GLY A 65 1.30 -25.67 8.04
CA GLY A 65 2.76 -25.57 7.86
C GLY A 65 3.34 -24.16 7.89
N ALA A 66 2.52 -23.11 7.73
CA ALA A 66 3.00 -21.71 7.74
C ALA A 66 3.15 -21.09 9.15
N ALA A 67 3.22 -21.89 10.21
CA ALA A 67 3.59 -21.41 11.54
C ALA A 67 5.11 -21.37 11.66
N HIS A 68 5.73 -20.28 11.18
CA HIS A 68 7.10 -19.98 11.56
C HIS A 68 7.10 -19.25 12.91
N THR A 69 7.61 -19.94 13.92
CA THR A 69 7.71 -19.61 15.35
C THR A 69 8.56 -18.37 15.69
N ASP A 70 8.95 -17.54 14.73
CA ASP A 70 9.90 -16.46 15.00
C ASP A 70 9.21 -15.09 15.04
N CYS A 71 8.49 -14.83 16.14
CA CYS A 71 8.26 -13.49 16.68
C CYS A 71 7.58 -13.59 18.06
N GLU A 72 8.27 -14.21 19.01
CA GLU A 72 7.91 -14.10 20.42
C GLU A 72 8.44 -12.76 20.96
N VAL A 73 7.63 -11.71 20.83
CA VAL A 73 7.75 -10.54 21.72
C VAL A 73 6.45 -10.44 22.49
N ALA A 74 6.46 -11.07 23.66
CA ALA A 74 5.38 -11.03 24.62
C ALA A 74 5.19 -9.60 25.16
N HIS A 75 3.99 -9.05 25.00
CA HIS A 75 3.49 -7.98 25.86
C HIS A 75 2.17 -8.45 26.49
N PRO A 76 2.12 -8.65 27.82
CA PRO A 76 0.90 -9.07 28.49
C PRO A 76 0.01 -7.85 28.71
N HIS A 77 -1.06 -7.73 27.94
CA HIS A 77 -2.20 -6.91 28.32
C HIS A 77 -3.34 -7.83 28.75
N GLN A 78 -3.37 -8.13 30.04
CA GLN A 78 -4.53 -8.72 30.71
C GLN A 78 -5.65 -7.68 30.72
N GLY A 79 -6.64 -7.90 29.86
CA GLY A 79 -7.94 -7.26 29.95
C GLY A 79 -8.99 -8.35 29.89
N HIS A 80 -9.56 -8.70 31.04
CA HIS A 80 -10.72 -9.59 31.11
C HIS A 80 -11.93 -8.88 30.52
N SER A 81 -12.40 -9.34 29.37
CA SER A 81 -13.73 -9.01 28.84
C SER A 81 -14.31 -10.27 28.22
N GLU A 82 -15.52 -10.61 28.62
CA GLU A 82 -16.24 -11.86 28.32
C GLU A 82 -16.32 -12.18 26.82
N PRO A 83 -16.45 -13.46 26.42
CA PRO A 83 -16.38 -13.85 25.02
C PRO A 83 -17.67 -13.47 24.28
N ASP A 84 -17.57 -12.49 23.38
CA ASP A 84 -18.60 -12.21 22.38
C ASP A 84 -18.46 -13.21 21.21
N GLU A 85 -19.44 -14.10 21.09
CA GLU A 85 -19.42 -15.35 20.31
C GLU A 85 -19.52 -15.16 18.78
N GLN A 86 -19.29 -13.95 18.27
CA GLN A 86 -19.48 -13.61 16.85
C GLN A 86 -18.31 -12.87 16.20
N ARG A 87 -17.18 -12.72 16.89
CA ARG A 87 -16.00 -12.11 16.26
C ARG A 87 -15.26 -13.17 15.43
N PRO A 88 -15.25 -13.09 14.08
CA PRO A 88 -14.38 -13.94 13.29
C PRO A 88 -12.94 -13.73 13.79
N ASP A 89 -12.25 -14.85 14.01
CA ASP A 89 -10.89 -14.91 14.52
C ASP A 89 -10.04 -13.79 13.91
N PRO A 90 -9.42 -12.90 14.72
CA PRO A 90 -8.55 -11.88 14.19
C PRO A 90 -7.45 -12.56 13.38
N ARG A 91 -7.59 -12.51 12.05
CA ARG A 91 -6.56 -12.95 11.11
C ARG A 91 -5.21 -12.53 11.66
N PRO A 92 -4.20 -13.41 11.71
CA PRO A 92 -2.90 -13.08 12.27
C PRO A 92 -2.43 -11.77 11.61
N ARG A 93 -2.30 -10.73 12.44
CA ARG A 93 -1.89 -9.39 11.99
C ARG A 93 -0.39 -9.33 11.67
N ASN A 94 0.34 -10.38 12.03
CA ASN A 94 1.78 -10.48 11.89
C ASN A 94 2.06 -11.46 10.76
N TYR A 95 2.33 -10.92 9.56
CA TYR A 95 2.88 -11.70 8.47
C TYR A 95 4.40 -11.69 8.57
N SER A 96 5.04 -12.82 8.30
CA SER A 96 6.49 -12.82 8.11
C SER A 96 6.84 -12.00 6.85
N TRP A 97 8.07 -11.51 6.77
CA TRP A 97 8.55 -10.83 5.57
C TRP A 97 8.36 -11.69 4.31
N ALA A 98 8.67 -12.99 4.39
CA ALA A 98 8.51 -13.93 3.28
C ALA A 98 7.03 -14.09 2.86
N GLU A 99 6.10 -14.18 3.81
CA GLU A 99 4.66 -14.24 3.51
C GLU A 99 4.16 -12.96 2.83
N LEU A 100 4.66 -11.80 3.24
CA LEU A 100 4.34 -10.53 2.58
C LEU A 100 4.85 -10.50 1.15
N MET A 101 6.09 -10.93 0.92
CA MET A 101 6.66 -11.03 -0.43
C MET A 101 5.80 -11.93 -1.33
N ARG A 102 5.37 -13.09 -0.82
CA ARG A 102 4.51 -14.03 -1.56
C ARG A 102 3.13 -13.43 -1.86
N ARG A 103 2.55 -12.67 -0.95
CA ARG A 103 1.21 -12.08 -1.14
C ARG A 103 1.19 -10.86 -2.06
N VAL A 104 2.19 -10.00 -1.94
CA VAL A 104 2.22 -8.72 -2.66
C VAL A 104 2.85 -8.88 -4.05
N PHE A 105 3.90 -9.68 -4.16
CA PHE A 105 4.68 -9.83 -5.39
C PHE A 105 4.53 -11.19 -6.06
N ALA A 106 3.78 -12.13 -5.46
CA ALA A 106 3.70 -13.51 -5.93
C ALA A 106 5.07 -14.22 -6.01
N VAL A 107 6.01 -13.84 -5.13
CA VAL A 107 7.37 -14.41 -5.07
C VAL A 107 7.56 -15.17 -3.76
N ASP A 108 7.96 -16.45 -3.83
CA ASP A 108 8.46 -17.20 -2.67
C ASP A 108 9.98 -17.02 -2.53
N VAL A 109 10.39 -16.14 -1.63
CA VAL A 109 11.79 -15.82 -1.36
C VAL A 109 12.53 -16.91 -0.56
N LEU A 110 11.81 -17.91 -0.04
CA LEU A 110 12.39 -19.04 0.69
C LEU A 110 12.39 -20.32 -0.14
N GLU A 111 12.04 -20.28 -1.42
CA GLU A 111 12.24 -21.39 -2.34
C GLU A 111 13.65 -21.34 -2.95
N CYS A 112 14.38 -22.45 -2.85
CA CYS A 112 15.72 -22.52 -3.44
C CYS A 112 15.63 -22.57 -4.98
N PRO A 113 16.28 -21.66 -5.72
CA PRO A 113 16.20 -21.65 -7.19
C PRO A 113 16.92 -22.84 -7.85
N ALA A 114 17.82 -23.53 -7.13
CA ALA A 114 18.58 -24.66 -7.66
C ALA A 114 17.88 -26.01 -7.47
N CYS A 115 17.25 -26.22 -6.30
CA CYS A 115 16.66 -27.52 -5.93
C CYS A 115 15.19 -27.47 -5.53
N GLN A 116 14.55 -26.30 -5.54
CA GLN A 116 13.14 -26.08 -5.18
C GLN A 116 12.81 -26.50 -3.73
N GLY A 117 13.82 -26.70 -2.89
CA GLY A 117 13.66 -27.01 -1.48
C GLY A 117 13.42 -25.76 -0.62
N PRO A 118 12.87 -25.94 0.60
CA PRO A 118 12.65 -24.84 1.54
C PRO A 118 13.97 -24.32 2.12
N MET A 119 14.17 -23.01 2.06
CA MET A 119 15.27 -22.27 2.67
C MET A 119 14.85 -21.69 4.03
N ARG A 120 15.84 -21.44 4.90
CA ARG A 120 15.64 -20.78 6.19
C ARG A 120 16.54 -19.57 6.32
N VAL A 121 16.02 -18.50 6.90
CA VAL A 121 16.83 -17.32 7.24
C VAL A 121 17.74 -17.70 8.41
N LEU A 122 19.06 -17.58 8.21
CA LEU A 122 20.04 -17.89 9.26
C LEU A 122 20.43 -16.66 10.07
N ALA A 123 20.55 -15.49 9.43
CA ALA A 123 20.92 -14.24 10.08
C ALA A 123 20.53 -13.04 9.21
N THR A 124 20.32 -11.89 9.85
CA THR A 124 20.23 -10.59 9.19
C THR A 124 21.54 -9.84 9.39
N ILE A 125 22.14 -9.37 8.29
CA ILE A 125 23.42 -8.66 8.32
C ILE A 125 23.15 -7.19 8.05
N HIS A 126 23.36 -6.34 9.06
CA HIS A 126 23.14 -4.89 8.99
C HIS A 126 24.39 -4.03 8.73
N PRO A 127 25.61 -4.37 9.21
CA PRO A 127 26.75 -3.50 9.00
C PRO A 127 27.09 -3.34 7.51
N PRO A 128 27.16 -2.11 6.99
CA PRO A 128 27.30 -1.87 5.55
C PRO A 128 28.63 -2.40 4.99
N GLU A 129 29.68 -2.39 5.79
CA GLU A 129 30.99 -2.93 5.40
C GLU A 129 30.94 -4.45 5.23
N ALA A 130 30.27 -5.17 6.15
CA ALA A 130 30.07 -6.61 6.06
C ALA A 130 29.18 -6.97 4.87
N THR A 131 28.08 -6.24 4.66
CA THR A 131 27.20 -6.43 3.50
C THR A 131 27.97 -6.26 2.19
N ARG A 132 28.79 -5.19 2.06
CA ARG A 132 29.61 -4.97 0.85
C ARG A 132 30.63 -6.08 0.64
N ALA A 133 31.40 -6.42 1.67
CA ALA A 133 32.41 -7.48 1.58
C ALA A 133 31.80 -8.82 1.11
N ILE A 134 30.61 -9.17 1.62
CA ILE A 134 29.89 -10.38 1.19
C ILE A 134 29.44 -10.27 -0.26
N LEU A 135 28.80 -9.16 -0.65
CA LEU A 135 28.33 -8.96 -2.02
C LEU A 135 29.48 -8.97 -3.03
N ASP A 136 30.60 -8.33 -2.71
CA ASP A 136 31.80 -8.31 -3.54
C ASP A 136 32.39 -9.72 -3.71
N CYS A 137 32.46 -10.50 -2.63
CA CYS A 137 32.89 -11.91 -2.68
C CYS A 137 31.95 -12.78 -3.54
N LEU A 138 30.65 -12.47 -3.57
CA LEU A 138 29.65 -13.17 -4.38
C LEU A 138 29.58 -12.67 -5.83
N GLY A 139 30.32 -11.61 -6.18
CA GLY A 139 30.24 -10.97 -7.50
C GLY A 139 28.92 -10.25 -7.76
N LEU A 140 28.19 -9.85 -6.70
CA LEU A 140 26.93 -9.14 -6.78
C LEU A 140 27.15 -7.62 -6.67
N PRO A 141 26.29 -6.79 -7.28
CA PRO A 141 26.40 -5.34 -7.17
C PRO A 141 26.22 -4.88 -5.73
N SER A 142 27.26 -4.29 -5.14
CA SER A 142 27.28 -3.79 -3.76
C SER A 142 26.83 -2.32 -3.62
N ARG A 143 26.63 -1.62 -4.74
CA ARG A 143 26.06 -0.27 -4.81
C ARG A 143 24.59 -0.33 -5.20
N ALA A 144 23.73 0.33 -4.43
CA ALA A 144 22.33 0.49 -4.80
C ALA A 144 22.18 1.15 -6.18
N PRO A 145 21.18 0.76 -6.98
CA PRO A 145 20.90 1.43 -8.25
C PRO A 145 20.62 2.92 -7.99
N PRO A 146 21.10 3.82 -8.88
CA PRO A 146 20.86 5.24 -8.72
C PRO A 146 19.35 5.52 -8.70
N VAL A 147 18.90 6.40 -7.81
CA VAL A 147 17.50 6.80 -7.76
C VAL A 147 17.21 7.62 -9.02
N SER A 148 16.45 7.03 -9.95
CA SER A 148 15.91 7.73 -11.10
C SER A 148 14.56 8.38 -10.75
N PRO A 149 14.20 9.52 -11.38
CA PRO A 149 12.84 10.03 -11.33
C PRO A 149 11.85 8.93 -11.73
N ALA A 150 10.66 8.93 -11.15
CA ALA A 150 9.59 8.06 -11.62
C ALA A 150 9.22 8.48 -13.05
N GLU A 151 9.69 7.73 -14.03
CA GLU A 151 9.26 7.90 -15.41
C GLU A 151 7.82 7.39 -15.49
N LEU A 152 6.88 8.30 -15.71
CA LEU A 152 5.57 7.92 -16.25
C LEU A 152 5.86 7.53 -17.69
N ASP A 153 5.80 6.23 -17.98
CA ASP A 153 5.88 5.75 -19.35
C ASP A 153 4.77 6.46 -20.14
N SER A 154 5.19 7.40 -20.99
CA SER A 154 4.29 8.39 -21.60
C SER A 154 3.51 7.82 -22.78
N THR A 155 3.52 6.49 -22.92
CA THR A 155 2.98 5.71 -24.03
C THR A 155 1.68 4.98 -23.70
N ASP A 156 0.96 5.34 -22.64
CA ASP A 156 -0.47 5.03 -22.59
C ASP A 156 -1.24 6.03 -23.46
N HIS A 157 -1.51 5.60 -24.70
CA HIS A 157 -2.40 6.24 -25.67
C HIS A 157 -3.77 6.59 -25.04
N PHE A 158 -3.90 7.82 -24.55
CA PHE A 158 -5.21 8.50 -24.42
C PHE A 158 -5.47 9.34 -25.68
N ALA A 159 -5.55 8.67 -26.82
CA ALA A 159 -6.14 9.15 -28.07
C ALA A 159 -6.94 7.94 -28.59
N GLU A 160 -8.23 7.96 -28.88
CA GLU A 160 -9.18 9.01 -29.24
C GLU A 160 -10.57 8.62 -28.69
N ALA A 161 -11.29 9.56 -28.08
CA ALA A 161 -12.75 9.51 -27.95
C ALA A 161 -13.27 10.92 -27.62
N PHE A 162 -13.35 11.75 -28.66
CA PHE A 162 -14.34 12.83 -28.76
C PHE A 162 -15.06 12.67 -30.08
#